data_AF-A0A194XFL1-F1
#
_entry.id   AF-A0A194XFL1-F1
#
_cell.length_a   1.000
_cell.length_b   1.000
_cell.length_c   1.000
_cell.angle_alpha   90.00
_cell.angle_beta   90.00
_cell.angle_gamma   90.00
#
_symmetry.space_group_name_H-M   'P 1'
#
loop_
_entity.id
_entity.type
_entity.pdbx_description
1 polymer ?
#
loop_
_entity_poly.entity_id
_entity_poly.type
_entity_poly.pdbx_seq_one_letter_code
_entity_poly.pdbx_strand_id
1 'polypeptide(L)'
;MVRPSLISRKARRAHTRHQEDLRQQGLPPCKGCHLCSLADIHEIKKKARERDSDAPFTPQQQQRENKPCSRSTIRKNLRNKLFQGAVVVPPRHVAHTEAMSEGDVEPGRLVFWTDGSRADDGSCGIGVAYRSSPEAAWTERSWSAPRSTQTHVLEVYAISKALEMAWDRCRDDMGMEQRPRPSSVCIYSDCAGALEYFTRFRHTLTGLKELPYGEELVGPGIIAAERLSVLNVAVKLQYVPGHSSIQGNTHAHRAARKGAKFIVEKRRAGRIMTAVGAKGARNQQII
;
A
#
# COMPACT_ATOMS: atom_id res chain seq x y z
N MET A 1 -16.44 -8.36 -18.43
CA MET A 1 -17.77 -8.28 -17.77
C MET A 1 -17.62 -7.56 -16.43
N VAL A 2 -18.40 -6.50 -16.20
CA VAL A 2 -18.39 -5.73 -14.93
C VAL A 2 -19.03 -6.58 -13.84
N ARG A 3 -18.31 -6.85 -12.74
CA ARG A 3 -18.87 -7.58 -11.59
C ARG A 3 -20.00 -6.74 -10.98
N PRO A 4 -21.21 -7.29 -10.81
CA PRO A 4 -22.29 -6.54 -10.20
C PRO A 4 -21.95 -6.19 -8.75
N SER A 5 -22.26 -4.95 -8.36
CA SER A 5 -22.03 -4.44 -7.01
C SER A 5 -22.70 -5.33 -5.94
N LEU A 6 -22.17 -5.30 -4.72
CA LEU A 6 -22.76 -6.00 -3.57
C LEU A 6 -24.23 -5.62 -3.36
N ILE A 7 -24.57 -4.35 -3.59
CA ILE A 7 -25.94 -3.84 -3.53
C ILE A 7 -26.82 -4.51 -4.59
N SER A 8 -26.34 -4.61 -5.84
CA SER A 8 -27.06 -5.29 -6.92
C SER A 8 -27.27 -6.79 -6.66
N ARG A 9 -26.32 -7.45 -5.98
CA ARG A 9 -26.46 -8.87 -5.60
C ARG A 9 -27.47 -9.06 -4.46
N LYS A 10 -27.47 -8.17 -3.46
CA LYS A 10 -28.44 -8.21 -2.35
C LYS A 10 -29.85 -7.94 -2.84
N ALA A 11 -30.03 -6.94 -3.71
CA ALA A 11 -31.31 -6.63 -4.35
C ALA A 11 -31.84 -7.81 -5.18
N ARG A 12 -30.98 -8.51 -5.92
CA ARG A 12 -31.39 -9.71 -6.66
C ARG A 12 -31.87 -10.84 -5.76
N ARG A 13 -31.12 -11.17 -4.70
CA ARG A 13 -31.52 -12.23 -3.76
C ARG A 13 -32.84 -11.91 -3.06
N ALA A 14 -33.04 -10.64 -2.68
CA ALA A 14 -34.30 -10.19 -2.12
C ALA A 14 -35.45 -10.32 -3.13
N HIS A 15 -35.21 -9.93 -4.39
CA HIS A 15 -36.19 -10.07 -5.46
C HIS A 15 -36.56 -11.54 -5.73
N THR A 16 -35.58 -12.45 -5.81
CA THR A 16 -35.84 -13.89 -6.01
C THR A 16 -36.70 -14.47 -4.89
N ARG A 17 -36.39 -14.15 -3.63
CA ARG A 17 -37.21 -14.59 -2.48
C ARG A 17 -38.64 -14.06 -2.57
N HIS A 18 -38.80 -12.78 -2.90
CA HIS A 18 -40.11 -12.19 -3.07
C HIS A 18 -40.91 -12.85 -4.21
N GLN A 19 -40.26 -13.26 -5.30
CA GLN A 19 -40.92 -14.01 -6.37
C GLN A 19 -41.35 -15.42 -5.93
N GLU A 20 -40.57 -16.08 -5.08
CA GLU A 20 -40.93 -17.38 -4.48
C GLU A 20 -42.11 -17.23 -3.51
N ASP A 21 -42.11 -16.18 -2.68
CA ASP A 21 -43.20 -15.88 -1.74
C ASP A 21 -44.52 -15.61 -2.50
N LEU A 22 -44.48 -14.81 -3.57
CA LEU A 22 -45.66 -14.56 -4.41
C LEU A 22 -46.22 -15.86 -5.01
N ARG A 23 -45.35 -16.76 -5.48
CA ARG A 23 -45.77 -18.07 -6.02
C ARG A 23 -46.42 -18.95 -4.95
N GLN A 24 -45.88 -18.97 -3.73
CA GLN A 24 -46.47 -19.72 -2.61
C GLN A 24 -47.84 -19.17 -2.21
N GLN A 25 -48.07 -17.87 -2.39
CA GLN A 25 -49.35 -17.21 -2.12
C GLN A 25 -50.35 -17.29 -3.29
N GLY A 26 -50.00 -18.01 -4.37
CA GLY A 26 -50.85 -18.09 -5.58
C GLY A 26 -50.94 -16.78 -6.36
N LEU A 27 -50.07 -15.81 -6.06
CA LEU A 27 -50.03 -14.51 -6.71
C LEU A 27 -49.11 -14.54 -7.96
N PRO A 28 -49.44 -13.75 -9.00
CA PRO A 28 -48.67 -13.76 -10.22
C PRO A 28 -47.26 -13.17 -10.00
N PRO A 29 -46.19 -13.85 -10.47
CA PRO A 29 -44.84 -13.33 -10.37
C PRO A 29 -44.63 -12.12 -11.30
N CYS A 30 -43.69 -11.27 -10.94
CA CYS A 30 -43.25 -10.12 -11.74
C CYS A 30 -42.62 -10.60 -13.05
N LYS A 31 -43.26 -10.28 -14.17
CA LYS A 31 -42.73 -10.50 -15.52
C LYS A 31 -42.16 -9.19 -16.05
N GLY A 32 -40.85 -9.16 -16.35
CA GLY A 32 -40.25 -8.06 -17.11
C GLY A 32 -39.51 -6.97 -16.32
N CYS A 33 -39.25 -7.13 -15.02
CA CYS A 33 -38.33 -6.21 -14.37
C CYS A 33 -36.87 -6.48 -14.78
N HIS A 34 -36.02 -5.46 -14.71
CA HIS A 34 -34.58 -5.54 -15.03
C HIS A 34 -33.83 -6.60 -14.20
N LEU A 35 -34.38 -7.06 -13.07
CA LEU A 35 -33.78 -8.13 -12.27
C LEU A 35 -34.17 -9.53 -12.75
N CYS A 36 -35.37 -9.71 -13.34
CA CYS A 36 -35.81 -10.98 -13.95
C CYS A 36 -35.07 -11.26 -15.26
N SER A 37 -34.91 -10.26 -16.12
CA SER A 37 -34.23 -10.42 -17.42
C SER A 37 -32.77 -10.88 -17.30
N LEU A 38 -32.11 -10.55 -16.19
CA LEU A 38 -30.75 -10.99 -15.91
C LEU A 38 -30.68 -12.42 -15.35
N ALA A 39 -31.77 -12.94 -14.77
CA ALA A 39 -31.86 -14.32 -14.31
C ALA A 39 -32.01 -15.28 -15.50
N ASP A 40 -32.82 -14.91 -16.48
CA ASP A 40 -33.01 -15.68 -17.73
C ASP A 40 -31.69 -15.86 -18.48
N ILE A 41 -30.83 -14.83 -18.52
CA ILE A 41 -29.49 -14.90 -19.13
C ILE A 41 -28.58 -15.90 -18.41
N HIS A 42 -28.74 -16.09 -17.10
CA HIS A 42 -27.91 -17.02 -16.33
C HIS A 42 -28.39 -18.47 -16.47
N GLU A 43 -29.69 -18.67 -16.65
CA GLU A 43 -30.28 -19.99 -16.90
C GLU A 43 -30.00 -20.49 -18.32
N ILE A 44 -30.04 -19.60 -19.32
CA ILE A 44 -29.59 -19.88 -20.69
C ILE A 44 -28.11 -20.29 -20.71
N LYS A 45 -27.25 -19.62 -19.93
CA LYS A 45 -25.82 -19.97 -19.82
C LYS A 45 -25.57 -21.28 -19.08
N LYS A 46 -26.42 -21.64 -18.12
CA LYS A 46 -26.34 -22.94 -17.42
C LYS A 46 -26.68 -24.08 -18.38
N LYS A 47 -27.75 -23.94 -19.16
CA LYS A 47 -28.14 -24.91 -20.21
C LYS A 47 -27.10 -25.02 -21.34
N ALA A 48 -26.38 -23.95 -21.66
CA ALA A 48 -25.26 -24.00 -22.61
C ALA A 48 -24.07 -24.81 -22.06
N ARG A 49 -23.74 -24.67 -20.77
CA ARG A 49 -22.65 -25.43 -20.12
C ARG A 49 -22.93 -26.92 -19.96
N GLU A 50 -24.20 -27.32 -19.86
CA GLU A 50 -24.62 -28.72 -19.78
C GLU A 50 -24.58 -29.44 -21.15
N ARG A 51 -24.42 -28.71 -22.27
CA ARG A 51 -24.28 -29.28 -23.63
C ARG A 51 -22.83 -29.46 -24.10
N ASP A 52 -21.86 -28.84 -23.43
CA ASP A 52 -20.45 -28.82 -23.83
C ASP A 52 -19.59 -29.92 -23.16
N SER A 53 -20.20 -30.94 -22.53
CA SER A 53 -19.48 -31.99 -21.79
C SER A 53 -18.84 -33.09 -22.64
N ASP A 54 -18.96 -33.08 -23.97
CA ASP A 54 -18.45 -34.14 -24.87
C ASP A 54 -17.29 -33.71 -25.80
N ALA A 55 -16.61 -32.61 -25.54
CA ALA A 55 -15.42 -32.21 -26.32
C ALA A 55 -14.13 -32.24 -25.47
N PRO A 56 -13.03 -32.86 -25.95
CA PRO A 56 -11.78 -32.94 -25.20
C PRO A 56 -11.10 -31.56 -25.13
N PHE A 57 -10.99 -31.02 -23.91
CA PHE A 57 -10.44 -29.69 -23.65
C PHE A 57 -8.92 -29.70 -23.56
N THR A 58 -8.27 -28.80 -24.30
CA THR A 58 -6.83 -28.57 -24.31
C THR A 58 -6.38 -27.71 -23.10
N PRO A 59 -5.14 -27.88 -22.57
CA PRO A 59 -4.74 -27.37 -21.24
C PRO A 59 -4.38 -25.87 -21.15
N GLN A 60 -4.66 -25.05 -22.17
CA GLN A 60 -4.08 -23.68 -22.24
C GLN A 60 -4.98 -22.53 -21.74
N GLN A 61 -6.21 -22.77 -21.28
CA GLN A 61 -7.11 -21.69 -20.86
C GLN A 61 -7.33 -21.51 -19.33
N GLN A 62 -6.77 -22.37 -18.47
CA GLN A 62 -6.98 -22.26 -17.02
C GLN A 62 -6.07 -21.26 -16.27
N GLN A 63 -5.11 -20.60 -16.93
CA GLN A 63 -4.20 -19.67 -16.23
C GLN A 63 -4.69 -18.21 -16.12
N ARG A 64 -5.89 -17.84 -16.61
CA ARG A 64 -6.35 -16.44 -16.58
C ARG A 64 -7.47 -16.09 -15.59
N GLU A 65 -8.01 -17.04 -14.83
CA GLU A 65 -9.09 -16.76 -13.87
C GLU A 65 -8.75 -17.20 -12.44
N ASN A 66 -7.72 -16.62 -11.82
CA ASN A 66 -7.58 -16.58 -10.35
C ASN A 66 -6.55 -15.53 -9.90
N LYS A 67 -6.69 -14.27 -10.33
CA LYS A 67 -5.97 -13.16 -9.67
C LYS A 67 -6.81 -12.73 -8.45
N PRO A 68 -6.43 -13.09 -7.21
CA PRO A 68 -7.15 -12.62 -6.03
C PRO A 68 -7.14 -11.09 -6.00
N CYS A 69 -8.26 -10.49 -5.58
CA CYS A 69 -8.34 -9.06 -5.31
C CYS A 69 -7.19 -8.70 -4.33
N SER A 70 -6.35 -7.72 -4.67
CA SER A 70 -5.16 -7.34 -3.88
C SER A 70 -5.46 -7.17 -2.38
N ARG A 71 -6.64 -6.64 -2.04
CA ARG A 71 -7.14 -6.52 -0.66
C ARG A 71 -7.29 -7.86 0.08
N SER A 72 -7.76 -8.90 -0.62
CA SER A 72 -7.90 -10.26 -0.06
C SER A 72 -6.53 -10.87 0.25
N THR A 73 -5.56 -10.66 -0.65
CA THR A 73 -4.18 -11.15 -0.47
C THR A 73 -3.48 -10.43 0.67
N ILE A 74 -3.60 -9.10 0.78
CA ILE A 74 -3.01 -8.32 1.87
C ILE A 74 -3.56 -8.77 3.22
N ARG A 75 -4.89 -8.89 3.37
CA ARG A 75 -5.52 -9.37 4.61
C ARG A 75 -5.07 -10.77 5.02
N LYS A 76 -4.97 -11.69 4.06
CA LYS A 76 -4.47 -13.05 4.32
C LYS A 76 -3.00 -13.01 4.78
N ASN A 77 -2.18 -12.19 4.12
CA ASN A 77 -0.76 -12.07 4.46
C ASN A 77 -0.54 -11.38 5.82
N LEU A 78 -1.41 -10.45 6.23
CA LEU A 78 -1.28 -9.77 7.52
C LEU A 78 -1.74 -10.59 8.72
N ARG A 79 -2.56 -11.63 8.54
CA ARG A 79 -3.31 -12.30 9.62
C ARG A 79 -2.45 -12.81 10.78
N ASN A 80 -1.20 -13.17 10.50
CA ASN A 80 -0.25 -13.68 11.50
C ASN A 80 1.11 -12.94 11.44
N LYS A 81 1.13 -11.70 10.93
CA LYS A 81 2.38 -10.92 10.85
C LYS A 81 2.35 -9.79 11.86
N LEU A 82 3.51 -9.49 12.40
CA LEU A 82 3.79 -8.31 13.22
C LEU A 82 4.91 -7.54 12.56
N PHE A 83 5.08 -6.27 12.93
CA PHE A 83 6.20 -5.49 12.44
C PHE A 83 7.51 -6.07 12.98
N GLN A 84 8.39 -6.51 12.07
CA GLN A 84 9.71 -7.04 12.38
C GLN A 84 10.77 -5.95 12.18
N GLY A 85 11.01 -5.17 13.21
CA GLY A 85 12.02 -4.12 13.23
C GLY A 85 12.19 -3.51 14.61
N ALA A 86 13.36 -2.92 14.85
CA ALA A 86 13.61 -2.10 16.03
C ALA A 86 13.01 -0.71 15.83
N VAL A 87 12.44 -0.14 16.90
CA VAL A 87 12.01 1.26 16.94
C VAL A 87 12.82 1.94 18.02
N VAL A 88 13.58 2.97 17.64
CA VAL A 88 14.51 3.67 18.52
C VAL A 88 14.13 5.14 18.62
N VAL A 89 13.81 5.58 19.83
CA VAL A 89 13.45 6.97 20.15
C VAL A 89 14.40 7.46 21.24
N PRO A 90 15.64 7.86 20.88
CA PRO A 90 16.59 8.34 21.86
C PRO A 90 16.28 9.79 22.27
N PRO A 91 16.90 10.31 23.34
CA PRO A 91 16.80 11.72 23.69
C PRO A 91 17.15 12.64 22.51
N ARG A 92 16.49 13.80 22.44
CA ARG A 92 16.56 14.71 21.28
C ARG A 92 17.99 15.04 20.82
N HIS A 93 18.90 15.29 21.75
CA HIS A 93 20.30 15.63 21.43
C HIS A 93 21.05 14.43 20.83
N VAL A 94 20.88 13.23 21.38
CA VAL A 94 21.45 11.99 20.83
C VAL A 94 20.92 11.72 19.43
N ALA A 95 19.59 11.82 19.26
CA ALA A 95 18.95 11.65 17.95
C ALA A 95 19.46 12.65 16.90
N HIS A 96 19.77 13.89 17.32
CA HIS A 96 20.36 14.90 16.45
C HIS A 96 21.77 14.52 16.01
N THR A 97 22.64 14.22 16.98
CA THR A 97 24.05 13.89 16.73
C THR A 97 24.17 12.66 15.82
N GLU A 98 23.44 11.59 16.12
CA GLU A 98 23.48 10.35 15.32
C GLU A 98 23.00 10.60 13.89
N ALA A 99 21.94 11.39 13.71
CA ALA A 99 21.40 11.69 12.38
C ALA A 99 22.31 12.62 11.57
N MET A 100 23.10 13.48 12.23
CA MET A 100 24.14 14.28 11.57
C MET A 100 25.32 13.42 11.10
N SER A 101 25.73 12.43 11.90
CA SER A 101 26.78 11.47 11.53
C SER A 101 26.32 10.38 10.56
N GLU A 102 25.02 10.30 10.24
CA GLU A 102 24.51 9.38 9.20
C GLU A 102 25.09 9.72 7.81
N GLY A 103 25.73 10.90 7.70
CA GLY A 103 26.72 11.30 6.71
C GLY A 103 27.72 10.23 6.29
N ASP A 104 28.22 9.48 7.28
CA ASP A 104 29.53 8.83 7.26
C ASP A 104 29.45 7.29 7.27
N VAL A 105 28.29 6.74 6.89
CA VAL A 105 27.88 5.38 7.28
C VAL A 105 28.38 4.28 6.34
N GLU A 106 28.68 3.15 6.99
CA GLU A 106 29.26 1.92 6.46
C GLU A 106 28.63 1.35 5.16
N PRO A 107 29.48 0.75 4.30
CA PRO A 107 29.02 0.00 3.13
C PRO A 107 27.96 -1.06 3.51
N GLY A 108 26.89 -1.16 2.72
CA GLY A 108 25.88 -2.22 2.88
C GLY A 108 24.69 -1.87 3.79
N ARG A 109 24.51 -0.60 4.17
CA ARG A 109 23.30 -0.11 4.85
C ARG A 109 22.44 0.73 3.89
N LEU A 110 21.12 0.50 3.90
CA LEU A 110 20.16 1.37 3.21
C LEU A 110 19.57 2.39 4.19
N VAL A 111 19.55 3.66 3.80
CA VAL A 111 19.04 4.75 4.63
C VAL A 111 17.93 5.50 3.91
N PHE A 112 16.78 5.63 4.56
CA PHE A 112 15.64 6.39 4.08
C PHE A 112 15.22 7.44 5.12
N TRP A 113 14.68 8.54 4.64
CA TRP A 113 14.13 9.63 5.43
C TRP A 113 12.70 9.86 5.00
N THR A 114 11.79 10.04 5.95
CA THR A 114 10.35 10.09 5.68
C THR A 114 9.70 11.30 6.31
N ASP A 115 8.74 11.89 5.60
CA ASP A 115 7.91 13.00 6.09
C ASP A 115 6.50 12.91 5.52
N GLY A 116 5.53 13.44 6.26
CA GLY A 116 4.13 13.57 5.90
C GLY A 116 3.71 15.04 5.92
N SER A 117 3.09 15.51 4.83
CA SER A 117 2.72 16.91 4.70
C SER A 117 1.26 17.09 4.33
N ARG A 118 0.63 18.08 4.97
CA ARG A 118 -0.70 18.59 4.64
C ARG A 118 -0.57 20.06 4.24
N ALA A 119 -1.15 20.43 3.11
CA ALA A 119 -1.26 21.83 2.70
C ALA A 119 -2.56 22.48 3.21
N ASP A 120 -2.64 23.80 3.11
CA ASP A 120 -3.74 24.60 3.64
C ASP A 120 -5.08 24.27 2.97
N ASP A 121 -5.07 23.88 1.69
CA ASP A 121 -6.23 23.42 0.92
C ASP A 121 -6.71 22.00 1.31
N GLY A 122 -6.07 21.40 2.31
CA GLY A 122 -6.32 20.05 2.79
C GLY A 122 -5.78 18.95 1.89
N SER A 123 -5.00 19.27 0.85
CA SER A 123 -4.25 18.26 0.11
C SER A 123 -3.15 17.65 0.98
N CYS A 124 -2.87 16.36 0.78
CA CYS A 124 -1.97 15.59 1.62
C CYS A 124 -0.97 14.84 0.75
N GLY A 125 0.25 14.68 1.25
CA GLY A 125 1.30 13.94 0.58
C GLY A 125 2.29 13.34 1.55
N ILE A 126 3.01 12.35 1.05
CA ILE A 126 4.11 11.71 1.76
C ILE A 126 5.38 11.81 0.92
N GLY A 127 6.51 11.89 1.60
CA GLY A 127 7.82 12.01 1.01
C GLY A 127 8.75 10.94 1.55
N VAL A 128 9.57 10.38 0.65
CA VAL A 128 10.72 9.55 1.02
C VAL A 128 11.95 10.11 0.32
N ALA A 129 13.01 10.36 1.08
CA ALA A 129 14.31 10.78 0.56
C ALA A 129 15.40 9.77 0.91
N TYR A 130 16.32 9.54 -0.01
CA TYR A 130 17.46 8.65 0.20
C TYR A 130 18.60 9.02 -0.75
N ARG A 131 19.81 8.55 -0.45
CA ARG A 131 20.98 8.60 -1.33
C ARG A 131 21.68 7.24 -1.31
N SER A 132 22.35 6.88 -2.40
CA SER A 132 23.01 5.57 -2.50
C SER A 132 24.43 5.55 -1.92
N SER A 133 25.06 6.72 -1.77
CA SER A 133 26.33 6.94 -1.06
C SER A 133 26.35 8.37 -0.51
N PRO A 134 27.30 8.73 0.37
CA PRO A 134 27.42 10.08 0.91
C PRO A 134 27.54 11.18 -0.15
N GLU A 135 28.25 10.90 -1.24
CA GLU A 135 28.53 11.83 -2.35
C GLU A 135 27.41 11.84 -3.40
N ALA A 136 26.53 10.83 -3.37
CA ALA A 136 25.45 10.72 -4.34
C ALA A 136 24.39 11.80 -4.12
N ALA A 137 23.82 12.28 -5.23
CA ALA A 137 22.69 13.18 -5.18
C ALA A 137 21.48 12.56 -4.47
N TRP A 138 20.77 13.38 -3.70
CA TRP A 138 19.54 12.98 -3.04
C TRP A 138 18.46 12.61 -4.06
N THR A 139 17.86 11.44 -3.85
CA THR A 139 16.66 11.01 -4.57
C THR A 139 15.44 11.26 -3.71
N GLU A 140 14.52 12.07 -4.24
CA GLU A 140 13.22 12.36 -3.61
C GLU A 140 12.10 11.63 -4.33
N ARG A 141 11.28 10.92 -3.56
CA ARG A 141 10.05 10.29 -4.04
C ARG A 141 8.87 10.87 -3.29
N SER A 142 7.83 11.19 -4.04
CA SER A 142 6.65 11.90 -3.56
C SER A 142 5.40 11.15 -3.96
N TRP A 143 4.41 11.11 -3.07
CA TRP A 143 3.09 10.58 -3.37
C TRP A 143 2.01 11.51 -2.86
N SER A 144 0.94 11.67 -3.64
CA SER A 144 -0.30 12.25 -3.13
C SER A 144 -1.01 11.21 -2.27
N ALA A 145 -1.39 11.58 -1.05
CA ALA A 145 -2.05 10.72 -0.08
C ALA A 145 -3.54 11.09 0.09
N PRO A 146 -4.37 10.19 0.66
CA PRO A 146 -5.72 10.56 1.06
C PRO A 146 -5.71 11.75 2.02
N ARG A 147 -6.78 12.55 1.98
CA ARG A 147 -6.93 13.64 2.94
C ARG A 147 -6.96 13.06 4.36
N SER A 148 -6.14 13.61 5.23
CA SER A 148 -6.13 13.32 6.66
C SER A 148 -6.13 14.64 7.42
N THR A 149 -6.89 14.69 8.52
CA THR A 149 -6.80 15.83 9.45
C THR A 149 -5.59 15.73 10.35
N GLN A 150 -5.03 14.52 10.50
CA GLN A 150 -3.95 14.19 11.41
C GLN A 150 -2.66 13.94 10.63
N THR A 151 -1.64 14.78 10.82
CA THR A 151 -0.37 14.69 10.08
C THR A 151 0.40 13.41 10.39
N HIS A 152 0.37 12.94 11.65
CA HIS A 152 1.05 11.70 12.06
C HIS A 152 0.53 10.46 11.29
N VAL A 153 -0.70 10.47 10.79
CA VAL A 153 -1.22 9.39 9.93
C VAL A 153 -0.46 9.34 8.60
N LEU A 154 -0.14 10.50 8.02
CA LEU A 154 0.66 10.61 6.80
C LEU A 154 2.09 10.12 7.03
N GLU A 155 2.65 10.42 8.20
CA GLU A 155 3.96 9.94 8.63
C GLU A 155 4.02 8.41 8.69
N VAL A 156 2.98 7.76 9.24
CA VAL A 156 2.89 6.29 9.24
C VAL A 156 2.86 5.72 7.82
N TYR A 157 2.15 6.36 6.89
CA TYR A 157 2.16 5.95 5.48
C TYR A 157 3.55 6.16 4.84
N ALA A 158 4.24 7.24 5.18
CA ALA A 158 5.58 7.53 4.66
C ALA A 158 6.59 6.45 5.10
N ILE A 159 6.59 6.07 6.39
CA ILE A 159 7.40 4.98 6.91
C ILE A 159 7.07 3.66 6.21
N SER A 160 5.78 3.33 6.09
CA SER A 160 5.36 2.11 5.38
C SER A 160 5.85 2.10 3.94
N LYS A 161 5.81 3.26 3.26
CA LYS A 161 6.27 3.36 1.88
C LYS A 161 7.78 3.19 1.75
N ALA A 162 8.55 3.71 2.70
CA ALA A 162 9.99 3.50 2.76
C ALA A 162 10.34 2.02 2.99
N LEU A 163 9.58 1.29 3.82
CA LEU A 163 9.74 -0.16 4.00
C LEU A 163 9.48 -0.94 2.70
N GLU A 164 8.43 -0.59 1.96
CA GLU A 164 8.16 -1.18 0.64
C GLU A 164 9.33 -0.93 -0.32
N MET A 165 9.85 0.30 -0.38
CA MET A 165 10.99 0.64 -1.25
C MET A 165 12.26 -0.11 -0.87
N ALA A 166 12.52 -0.27 0.43
CA ALA A 166 13.65 -1.04 0.92
C ALA A 166 13.56 -2.51 0.49
N TRP A 167 12.37 -3.11 0.63
CA TRP A 167 12.11 -4.47 0.15
C TRP A 167 12.27 -4.59 -1.37
N ASP A 168 11.69 -3.67 -2.15
CA ASP A 168 11.82 -3.68 -3.60
C ASP A 168 13.29 -3.61 -4.03
N ARG A 169 14.08 -2.75 -3.39
CA ARG A 169 15.53 -2.66 -3.66
C ARG A 169 16.27 -3.96 -3.35
N CYS A 170 16.04 -4.54 -2.17
CA CYS A 170 16.64 -5.83 -1.83
C CYS A 170 16.25 -6.94 -2.81
N ARG A 171 14.97 -6.99 -3.22
CA ARG A 171 14.46 -7.98 -4.18
C ARG A 171 15.10 -7.81 -5.56
N ASP A 172 15.16 -6.58 -6.06
CA ASP A 172 15.67 -6.30 -7.41
C ASP A 172 17.20 -6.53 -7.48
N ASP A 173 17.92 -6.32 -6.37
CA ASP A 173 19.35 -6.63 -6.26
C ASP A 173 19.64 -8.15 -6.12
N MET A 174 18.66 -9.00 -5.73
CA MET A 174 18.88 -10.47 -5.62
C MET A 174 19.19 -11.18 -6.96
N GLY A 175 19.07 -10.48 -8.10
CA GLY A 175 19.43 -10.99 -9.41
C GLY A 175 20.73 -10.41 -9.99
N MET A 176 21.42 -9.52 -9.28
CA MET A 176 22.63 -8.86 -9.76
C MET A 176 23.85 -9.28 -8.93
N GLU A 177 24.71 -10.14 -9.49
CA GLU A 177 25.93 -10.66 -8.83
C GLU A 177 26.87 -9.55 -8.30
N GLN A 178 26.76 -8.34 -8.83
CA GLN A 178 27.65 -7.21 -8.51
C GLN A 178 27.15 -6.32 -7.37
N ARG A 179 25.97 -6.56 -6.80
CA ARG A 179 25.45 -5.76 -5.70
C ARG A 179 25.22 -6.61 -4.46
N PRO A 180 26.08 -6.48 -3.43
CA PRO A 180 25.86 -7.20 -2.19
C PRO A 180 24.55 -6.72 -1.57
N ARG A 181 23.75 -7.69 -1.10
CA ARG A 181 22.53 -7.43 -0.34
C ARG A 181 22.88 -6.55 0.87
N PRO A 182 22.07 -5.53 1.19
CA PRO A 182 22.31 -4.76 2.39
C PRO A 182 22.13 -5.61 3.65
N SER A 183 22.97 -5.39 4.66
CA SER A 183 22.86 -6.03 5.97
C SER A 183 21.78 -5.37 6.83
N SER A 184 21.46 -4.10 6.55
CA SER A 184 20.47 -3.35 7.33
C SER A 184 19.77 -2.24 6.55
N VAL A 185 18.59 -1.87 7.04
CA VAL A 185 17.76 -0.75 6.58
C VAL A 185 17.47 0.14 7.77
N CYS A 186 17.76 1.44 7.65
CA CYS A 186 17.39 2.44 8.63
C CYS A 186 16.44 3.47 8.01
N ILE A 187 15.33 3.76 8.70
CA ILE A 187 14.33 4.72 8.28
C ILE A 187 14.21 5.79 9.36
N TYR A 188 14.51 7.03 9.01
CA TYR A 188 14.42 8.20 9.89
C TYR A 188 13.07 8.91 9.72
N SER A 189 12.43 9.21 10.85
CA SER A 189 11.20 10.02 10.92
C SER A 189 11.27 10.97 12.10
N ASP A 190 10.78 12.20 11.95
CA ASP A 190 10.66 13.16 13.04
C ASP A 190 9.32 13.10 13.79
N CYS A 191 8.48 12.12 13.44
CA CYS A 191 7.18 11.93 14.07
C CYS A 191 7.21 10.81 15.11
N ALA A 192 7.35 11.19 16.38
CA ALA A 192 7.29 10.24 17.50
C ALA A 192 5.97 9.44 17.53
N GLY A 193 4.84 10.08 17.21
CA GLY A 193 3.53 9.40 17.14
C GLY A 193 3.47 8.32 16.06
N ALA A 194 4.14 8.52 14.92
CA ALA A 194 4.22 7.48 13.89
C ALA A 194 5.08 6.29 14.35
N LEU A 195 6.19 6.56 15.04
CA LEU A 195 7.04 5.52 15.63
C LEU A 195 6.32 4.74 16.74
N GLU A 196 5.46 5.40 17.51
CA GLU A 196 4.60 4.74 18.50
C GLU A 196 3.65 3.71 17.85
N TYR A 197 3.04 4.04 16.70
CA TYR A 197 2.26 3.06 15.94
C TYR A 197 3.08 1.82 15.58
N PHE A 198 4.29 2.00 15.05
CA PHE A 198 5.16 0.87 14.71
C PHE A 198 5.64 0.08 15.94
N THR A 199 5.84 0.75 17.07
CA THR A 199 6.12 0.08 18.36
C THR A 199 4.96 -0.83 18.75
N ARG A 200 3.71 -0.34 18.66
CA ARG A 200 2.50 -1.14 18.89
C ARG A 200 2.39 -2.30 17.89
N PHE A 201 2.71 -2.07 16.61
CA PHE A 201 2.69 -3.10 15.55
C PHE A 201 3.67 -4.25 15.76
N ARG A 202 4.68 -4.10 16.63
CA ARG A 202 5.55 -5.22 17.06
C ARG A 202 4.82 -6.23 17.93
N HIS A 203 3.71 -5.83 18.57
CA HIS A 203 2.96 -6.65 19.51
C HIS A 203 1.55 -6.97 19.01
N THR A 204 0.91 -6.04 18.31
CA THR A 204 -0.46 -6.20 17.80
C THR A 204 -0.74 -5.32 16.59
N LEU A 205 -1.52 -5.83 15.63
CA LEU A 205 -1.97 -5.08 14.46
C LEU A 205 -3.32 -4.37 14.66
N THR A 206 -3.89 -4.35 15.87
CA THR A 206 -5.18 -3.69 16.13
C THR A 206 -5.17 -2.21 15.76
N GLY A 207 -4.03 -1.53 15.96
CA GLY A 207 -3.85 -0.12 15.59
C GLY A 207 -4.01 0.18 14.09
N LEU A 208 -3.93 -0.83 13.19
CA LEU A 208 -4.22 -0.62 11.77
C LEU A 208 -5.67 -0.19 11.53
N LYS A 209 -6.60 -0.57 12.42
CA LYS A 209 -8.02 -0.20 12.32
C LYS A 209 -8.28 1.24 12.75
N GLU A 210 -7.37 1.83 13.52
CA GLU A 210 -7.42 3.24 13.94
C GLU A 210 -6.97 4.18 12.80
N LEU A 211 -6.20 3.65 11.85
CA LEU A 211 -5.68 4.39 10.72
C LEU A 211 -6.64 4.32 9.51
N PRO A 212 -6.95 5.45 8.85
CA PRO A 212 -7.64 5.42 7.57
C PRO A 212 -6.86 4.55 6.57
N TYR A 213 -7.51 3.60 5.89
CA TYR A 213 -6.81 2.73 4.93
C TYR A 213 -5.58 1.99 5.50
N GLY A 214 -5.52 1.74 6.82
CA GLY A 214 -4.34 1.17 7.47
C GLY A 214 -3.91 -0.17 6.87
N GLU A 215 -4.85 -1.08 6.59
CA GLU A 215 -4.54 -2.35 5.93
C GLU A 215 -3.96 -2.14 4.52
N GLU A 216 -4.48 -1.17 3.75
CA GLU A 216 -4.05 -0.92 2.37
C GLU A 216 -2.76 -0.11 2.23
N LEU A 217 -2.51 0.84 3.14
CA LEU A 217 -1.37 1.76 3.05
C LEU A 217 -0.24 1.43 4.02
N VAL A 218 -0.52 0.77 5.14
CA VAL A 218 0.49 0.43 6.15
C VAL A 218 0.85 -1.04 6.12
N GLY A 219 -0.16 -1.90 5.87
CA GLY A 219 0.00 -3.35 5.76
C GLY A 219 1.12 -3.80 4.83
N PRO A 220 1.26 -3.26 3.60
CA PRO A 220 2.36 -3.60 2.71
C PRO A 220 3.75 -3.37 3.30
N GLY A 221 3.98 -2.27 4.02
CA GLY A 221 5.26 -2.02 4.71
C GLY A 221 5.53 -2.99 5.86
N ILE A 222 4.50 -3.42 6.60
CA ILE A 222 4.65 -4.47 7.63
C ILE A 222 5.07 -5.80 7.00
N ILE A 223 4.45 -6.16 5.88
CA ILE A 223 4.84 -7.35 5.11
C ILE A 223 6.28 -7.20 4.57
N ALA A 224 6.64 -6.01 4.09
CA ALA A 224 7.98 -5.73 3.60
C ALA A 224 9.05 -5.88 4.69
N ALA A 225 8.79 -5.38 5.89
CA ALA A 225 9.68 -5.54 7.05
C ALA A 225 9.89 -7.01 7.42
N GLU A 226 8.83 -7.81 7.43
CA GLU A 226 8.94 -9.25 7.67
C GLU A 226 9.76 -9.96 6.59
N ARG A 227 9.58 -9.62 5.32
CA ARG A 227 10.37 -10.18 4.22
C ARG A 227 11.85 -9.80 4.31
N LEU A 228 12.15 -8.56 4.70
CA LEU A 228 13.52 -8.10 4.98
C LEU A 228 14.13 -8.93 6.11
N SER A 229 13.39 -9.18 7.19
CA SER A 229 13.84 -10.02 8.30
C SER A 229 14.13 -11.47 7.87
N VAL A 230 13.31 -12.06 7.00
CA VAL A 230 13.55 -13.42 6.45
C VAL A 230 14.84 -13.47 5.64
N LEU A 231 15.26 -12.36 5.04
CA LEU A 231 16.53 -12.24 4.32
C LEU A 231 17.73 -11.87 5.22
N ASN A 232 17.55 -11.87 6.54
CA ASN A 232 18.52 -11.42 7.53
C ASN A 232 18.94 -9.95 7.35
N VAL A 233 18.04 -9.11 6.84
CA VAL A 233 18.24 -7.66 6.74
C VAL A 233 17.60 -7.00 7.95
N ALA A 234 18.43 -6.42 8.83
CA ALA A 234 17.93 -5.77 10.04
C ALA A 234 17.18 -4.47 9.71
N VAL A 235 15.97 -4.28 10.22
CA VAL A 235 15.17 -3.06 10.04
C VAL A 235 15.20 -2.22 11.32
N LYS A 236 15.58 -0.94 11.20
CA LYS A 236 15.55 0.06 12.28
C LYS A 236 14.71 1.26 11.85
N LEU A 237 13.70 1.60 12.64
CA LEU A 237 13.01 2.89 12.58
C LEU A 237 13.61 3.79 13.65
N GLN A 238 14.06 4.97 13.29
CA GLN A 238 14.73 5.87 14.21
C GLN A 238 14.12 7.26 14.21
N TYR A 239 13.87 7.75 15.42
CA TYR A 239 13.51 9.14 15.65
C TYR A 239 14.66 10.08 15.27
N VAL A 240 14.31 11.18 14.61
CA VAL A 240 15.17 12.34 14.41
C VAL A 240 14.43 13.60 14.86
N PRO A 241 15.07 14.61 15.46
CA PRO A 241 14.40 15.86 15.74
C PRO A 241 13.94 16.58 14.47
N GLY A 242 12.67 16.98 14.43
CA GLY A 242 12.15 17.90 13.42
C GLY A 242 12.79 19.29 13.51
N HIS A 243 12.75 20.03 12.39
CA HIS A 243 13.28 21.40 12.24
C HIS A 243 14.75 21.57 12.68
N SER A 244 15.57 20.55 12.47
CA SER A 244 16.95 20.48 12.96
C SER A 244 18.02 20.67 11.87
N SER A 245 17.61 21.14 10.69
CA SER A 245 18.45 21.32 9.50
C SER A 245 19.15 20.05 8.99
N ILE A 246 18.73 18.88 9.43
CA ILE A 246 19.24 17.61 8.92
C ILE A 246 18.80 17.44 7.47
N GLN A 247 19.79 17.23 6.58
CA GLN A 247 19.55 17.24 5.13
C GLN A 247 18.49 16.22 4.73
N GLY A 248 18.63 14.95 5.14
CA GLY A 248 17.70 13.90 4.76
C GLY A 248 16.26 14.21 5.16
N ASN A 249 16.04 14.74 6.37
CA ASN A 249 14.73 15.19 6.82
C ASN A 249 14.19 16.36 5.96
N THR A 250 15.06 17.32 5.62
CA THR A 250 14.71 18.47 4.76
C THR A 250 14.29 18.01 3.35
N HIS A 251 15.00 17.03 2.79
CA HIS A 251 14.67 16.42 1.49
C HIS A 251 13.35 15.65 1.55
N ALA A 252 13.11 14.86 2.61
CA ALA A 252 11.85 14.16 2.81
C ALA A 252 10.68 15.14 2.93
N HIS A 253 10.86 16.22 3.69
CA HIS A 253 9.86 17.26 3.86
C HIS A 253 9.49 17.97 2.55
N ARG A 254 10.51 18.31 1.75
CA ARG A 254 10.28 18.85 0.41
C ARG A 254 9.53 17.87 -0.48
N ALA A 255 9.89 16.59 -0.43
CA ALA A 255 9.22 15.54 -1.18
C ALA A 255 7.75 15.36 -0.76
N ALA A 256 7.45 15.44 0.55
CA ALA A 256 6.10 15.35 1.07
C ALA A 256 5.23 16.54 0.62
N ARG A 257 5.78 17.76 0.69
CA ARG A 257 5.11 18.98 0.19
C ARG A 257 4.84 18.91 -1.32
N LYS A 258 5.76 18.34 -2.10
CA LYS A 258 5.54 18.08 -3.53
C LYS A 258 4.41 17.06 -3.75
N GLY A 259 4.33 16.04 -2.90
CA GLY A 259 3.23 15.07 -2.86
C GLY A 259 1.88 15.72 -2.62
N ALA A 260 1.79 16.62 -1.62
CA ALA A 260 0.56 17.32 -1.27
C ALA A 260 0.07 18.21 -2.42
N LYS A 261 0.98 18.98 -3.02
CA LYS A 261 0.68 19.86 -4.17
C LYS A 261 0.24 19.11 -5.43
N PHE A 262 0.39 17.79 -5.51
CA PHE A 262 0.10 17.01 -6.72
C PHE A 262 -1.41 16.79 -7.00
N ILE A 263 -2.31 17.35 -6.20
CA ILE A 263 -3.76 17.26 -6.46
C ILE A 263 -4.29 18.61 -6.95
N VAL A 264 -4.01 18.93 -8.22
CA VAL A 264 -4.88 19.77 -9.04
C VAL A 264 -5.31 19.04 -10.33
N GLU A 265 -4.56 18.07 -10.85
CA GLU A 265 -4.80 17.64 -12.26
C GLU A 265 -5.41 16.25 -12.51
N LYS A 266 -5.43 15.27 -11.60
CA LYS A 266 -5.96 13.92 -11.96
C LYS A 266 -6.69 13.17 -10.85
N ARG A 267 -7.95 13.53 -10.58
CA ARG A 267 -8.93 12.64 -9.92
C ARG A 267 -9.66 11.78 -10.96
N ARG A 268 -8.98 10.82 -11.59
CA ARG A 268 -9.63 9.95 -12.61
C ARG A 268 -9.45 8.44 -12.48
N ALA A 269 -8.93 7.89 -11.37
CA ALA A 269 -8.63 6.45 -11.32
C ALA A 269 -8.91 5.68 -10.01
N GLY A 270 -9.55 6.29 -8.99
CA GLY A 270 -9.88 5.56 -7.75
C GLY A 270 -8.68 4.99 -6.97
N ARG A 271 -7.47 5.51 -7.19
CA ARG A 271 -6.24 5.13 -6.47
C ARG A 271 -6.18 5.86 -5.13
N ILE A 272 -5.88 5.14 -4.05
CA ILE A 272 -5.78 5.67 -2.68
C ILE A 272 -4.52 6.54 -2.53
N MET A 273 -3.42 6.13 -3.15
CA MET A 273 -2.15 6.88 -3.17
C MET A 273 -1.57 6.87 -4.59
N THR A 274 -1.01 7.99 -5.05
CA THR A 274 -0.50 8.12 -6.42
C THR A 274 0.90 8.72 -6.41
N ALA A 275 1.85 8.07 -7.08
CA ALA A 275 3.21 8.57 -7.23
C ALA A 275 3.21 9.85 -8.08
N VAL A 276 3.97 10.85 -7.63
CA VAL A 276 4.19 12.09 -8.38
C VAL A 276 5.37 11.87 -9.32
N GLY A 277 5.09 11.75 -10.61
CA GLY A 277 6.14 11.61 -11.61
C GLY A 277 7.04 12.86 -11.65
N ALA A 278 8.36 12.65 -11.68
CA ALA A 278 9.25 13.68 -12.21
C ALA A 278 8.86 13.90 -13.68
N LYS A 279 8.65 15.14 -14.10
CA LYS A 279 8.51 15.45 -15.53
C LYS A 279 9.76 14.90 -16.23
N GLY A 280 9.59 13.86 -17.05
CA GLY A 280 10.68 13.23 -17.82
C GLY A 280 11.08 11.82 -17.37
N ALA A 281 10.19 10.85 -17.53
CA ALA A 281 10.60 9.47 -17.86
C ALA A 281 9.41 8.75 -18.49
N ARG A 282 9.65 8.21 -19.69
CA ARG A 282 8.69 7.55 -20.57
C ARG A 282 8.01 6.35 -19.90
N ASN A 283 6.80 6.06 -20.40
CA ASN A 283 6.06 4.82 -20.23
C ASN A 283 6.97 3.60 -20.00
N GLN A 284 6.85 2.99 -18.82
CA GLN A 284 6.98 1.55 -18.71
C GLN A 284 5.62 0.99 -18.34
N GLN A 285 4.97 0.46 -19.37
CA GLN A 285 3.88 -0.51 -19.24
C GLN A 285 4.47 -1.72 -18.51
N ILE A 286 3.84 -2.10 -17.39
CA ILE A 286 4.06 -3.40 -16.78
C ILE A 286 3.03 -4.35 -17.40
N ILE A 287 3.53 -5.40 -18.05
CA ILE A 287 2.77 -6.54 -18.61
C ILE A 287 2.13 -7.34 -17.48
#